data_AF-A0A2V6L7U0-F1
#
_entry.id   AF-A0A2V6L7U0-F1
#
_cell.length_a   1.000
_cell.length_b   1.000
_cell.length_c   1.000
_cell.angle_alpha   90.00
_cell.angle_beta   90.00
_cell.angle_gamma   90.00
#
_symmetry.space_group_name_H-M   'P 1'
#
loop_
_entity.id
_entity.type
_entity.pdbx_description
1 polymer ?
#
loop_
_entity_poly.entity_id
_entity_poly.type
_entity_poly.pdbx_seq_one_letter_code
_entity_poly.pdbx_strand_id
1 'polypeptide(L)' 'MAFGTLPEHARHQRFAAGAFPRRLRAWRERNNLSQSEAALTLQISKRTLQEWEQDRAAPRGFARTAIEKAIRA' A
#
# COMPACT_ATOMS: atom_id res chain seq x y z
N MET A 1 28.22 9.22 7.86
CA MET A 1 26.84 9.02 8.37
C MET A 1 26.18 10.39 8.44
N ALA A 2 25.20 10.68 7.56
CA ALA A 2 24.22 11.75 7.72
C ALA A 2 23.11 11.50 6.69
N PHE A 3 21.97 10.99 7.16
CA PHE A 3 20.81 10.67 6.33
C PHE A 3 20.14 11.98 5.91
N GLY A 4 20.22 12.28 4.61
CA GLY A 4 19.64 13.45 3.98
C GLY A 4 18.13 13.54 4.21
N THR A 5 17.76 14.76 4.53
CA THR A 5 16.45 15.37 4.70
C THR A 5 15.39 14.93 3.67
N LEU A 6 14.21 14.62 4.21
CA LEU A 6 12.83 14.58 3.71
C LEU A 6 12.52 14.52 2.19
N PRO A 7 11.49 13.75 1.80
CA PRO A 7 11.35 13.21 0.45
C PRO A 7 10.84 14.23 -0.56
N GLU A 8 11.48 14.22 -1.73
CA GLU A 8 11.02 14.82 -2.97
C GLU A 8 9.60 14.32 -3.32
N HIS A 9 8.64 15.24 -3.19
CA HIS A 9 7.52 15.45 -4.13
C HIS A 9 7.20 14.25 -5.01
N ALA A 10 6.57 13.25 -4.37
CA ALA A 10 5.79 12.24 -5.05
C ALA A 10 4.58 12.93 -5.70
N ARG A 11 4.81 13.54 -6.86
CA ARG A 11 3.78 14.05 -7.76
C ARG A 11 2.67 13.01 -7.85
N HIS A 12 1.50 13.40 -7.36
CA HIS A 12 0.26 12.65 -7.38
C HIS A 12 0.02 12.00 -8.74
N GLN A 13 0.29 10.71 -8.85
CA GLN A 13 -0.43 9.91 -9.83
C GLN A 13 -1.83 9.68 -9.26
N ARG A 14 -2.77 10.48 -9.79
CA ARG A 14 -4.23 10.40 -9.59
C ARG A 14 -4.72 8.96 -9.78
N PHE A 15 -4.71 8.19 -8.71
CA PHE A 15 -5.88 7.36 -8.42
C PHE A 15 -7.00 8.32 -8.02
N ALA A 16 -8.25 8.00 -8.34
CA ALA A 16 -9.38 8.67 -7.70
C ALA A 16 -9.13 8.62 -6.17
N ALA A 17 -8.94 9.78 -5.55
CA ALA A 17 -8.34 9.90 -4.21
C ALA A 17 -8.97 8.88 -3.23
N GLY A 18 -8.12 8.04 -2.64
CA GLY A 18 -8.52 7.02 -1.66
C GLY A 18 -9.14 5.72 -2.19
N ALA A 19 -9.30 5.50 -3.50
CA ALA A 19 -9.90 4.25 -4.00
C ALA A 19 -9.02 3.00 -3.78
N PHE A 20 -7.69 3.14 -3.81
CA PHE A 20 -6.78 2.04 -3.52
C PHE A 20 -6.70 1.70 -2.02
N PRO A 21 -6.45 2.65 -1.11
CA PRO A 21 -6.43 2.39 0.34
C PRO A 21 -7.71 1.70 0.84
N ARG A 22 -8.88 2.15 0.35
CA ARG A 22 -10.17 1.54 0.70
C ARG A 22 -10.29 0.10 0.24
N ARG A 23 -9.90 -0.22 -1.00
CA ARG A 23 -9.94 -1.58 -1.54
C ARG A 23 -8.97 -2.52 -0.82
N LEU A 24 -7.78 -2.02 -0.48
CA LEU A 24 -6.77 -2.78 0.27
C LEU A 24 -7.29 -3.15 1.66
N ARG A 25 -7.87 -2.18 2.39
CA ARG A 25 -8.49 -2.43 3.70
C ARG A 25 -9.66 -3.41 3.59
N ALA A 26 -10.55 -3.21 2.62
CA ALA A 26 -11.70 -4.09 2.42
C ALA A 26 -11.28 -5.52 2.04
N TRP A 27 -10.22 -5.70 1.25
CA TRP A 27 -9.66 -7.03 0.99
C TRP A 27 -9.12 -7.67 2.28
N ARG A 28 -8.38 -6.92 3.10
CA ARG A 28 -7.85 -7.42 4.37
C ARG A 28 -8.96 -7.88 5.32
N GLU A 29 -9.99 -7.05 5.47
CA GLU A 29 -11.15 -7.34 6.33
C GLU A 29 -11.95 -8.55 5.83
N ARG A 30 -12.18 -8.67 4.52
CA ARG A 30 -12.86 -9.84 3.92
C ARG A 30 -12.12 -11.15 4.13
N ASN A 31 -10.78 -11.10 4.20
CA ASN A 31 -9.94 -12.26 4.47
C ASN A 31 -9.66 -12.47 5.97
N ASN A 32 -10.26 -11.65 6.85
CA ASN A 32 -10.04 -11.67 8.30
C ASN A 32 -8.55 -11.58 8.71
N LEU A 33 -7.76 -10.82 7.96
CA LEU A 33 -6.33 -10.68 8.19
C LEU A 33 -6.03 -9.45 9.08
N SER A 34 -5.13 -9.63 10.03
CA SER A 34 -4.46 -8.49 10.69
C SER A 34 -3.54 -7.77 9.70
N GLN A 35 -3.10 -6.55 10.05
CA GLN A 35 -2.12 -5.84 9.23
C GLN A 35 -0.79 -6.61 9.08
N SER A 36 -0.38 -7.36 10.09
CA SER A 36 0.85 -8.16 10.02
C SER A 36 0.68 -9.34 9.07
N GLU A 37 -0.45 -10.05 9.13
CA GLU A 37 -0.73 -11.19 8.26
C GLU A 37 -0.90 -10.75 6.80
N ALA A 38 -1.65 -9.68 6.56
CA ALA A 38 -1.79 -9.10 5.22
C ALA A 38 -0.44 -8.68 4.63
N ALA A 39 0.45 -8.11 5.44
CA ALA A 39 1.78 -7.74 4.99
C ALA A 39 2.62 -8.97 4.60
N LEU A 40 2.52 -10.07 5.37
CA LEU A 40 3.16 -11.35 5.03
C LEU A 40 2.58 -11.95 3.75
N THR A 41 1.25 -11.96 3.58
CA THR A 41 0.57 -12.45 2.37
C THR A 41 1.01 -11.68 1.12
N LEU A 42 1.17 -10.35 1.25
CA LEU A 42 1.58 -9.48 0.15
C LEU A 42 3.11 -9.36 0.02
N GLN A 43 3.88 -10.04 0.88
CA GLN A 43 5.34 -9.99 0.94
C GLN A 43 5.92 -8.56 1.02
N ILE A 44 5.27 -7.71 1.83
CA ILE A 44 5.71 -6.34 2.10
C ILE A 44 5.91 -6.13 3.60
N SER A 45 6.54 -5.02 3.98
CA SER A 45 6.60 -4.66 5.40
C SER A 45 5.24 -4.21 5.91
N LYS A 46 4.94 -4.49 7.20
CA LYS A 46 3.76 -3.94 7.88
C LYS A 46 3.68 -2.42 7.77
N ARG A 47 4.83 -1.74 7.84
CA ARG A 47 4.91 -0.28 7.73
C ARG A 47 4.46 0.20 6.35
N THR A 48 4.85 -0.49 5.28
CA THR A 48 4.43 -0.21 3.91
C THR A 48 2.92 -0.40 3.75
N LEU A 49 2.38 -1.50 4.25
CA LEU A 49 0.92 -1.74 4.24
C LEU A 49 0.17 -0.60 4.96
N GLN A 50 0.66 -0.18 6.13
CA GLN A 50 0.06 0.90 6.90
C GLN A 50 0.10 2.25 6.16
N GLU A 51 1.20 2.59 5.46
CA GLU A 51 1.26 3.82 4.65
C GLU A 51 0.26 3.81 3.51
N TRP A 52 0.10 2.65 2.87
CA TRP A 52 -0.84 2.46 1.79
C TRP A 52 -2.29 2.55 2.27
N GLU A 53 -2.62 1.95 3.40
CA GLU A 53 -3.97 2.06 3.99
C GLU A 53 -4.30 3.46 4.50
N GLN A 54 -3.29 4.26 4.87
CA GLN A 54 -3.43 5.63 5.36
C GLN A 54 -3.27 6.69 4.27
N ASP A 55 -3.18 6.27 3.00
CA ASP A 55 -2.98 7.15 1.84
C ASP A 55 -1.71 8.02 1.93
N ARG A 56 -0.72 7.60 2.75
CA ARG A 56 0.58 8.27 2.88
C ARG A 56 1.57 7.87 1.79
N ALA A 57 1.36 6.71 1.19
CA ALA A 57 2.13 6.23 0.04
C ALA A 57 1.24 5.35 -0.84
N ALA A 58 1.71 5.06 -2.06
CA ALA A 58 1.07 4.14 -2.97
C ALA A 58 2.13 3.24 -3.63
N PRO A 59 1.81 1.99 -3.97
CA PRO A 59 2.70 1.14 -4.74
C PRO A 59 2.96 1.76 -6.12
N ARG A 60 4.18 1.60 -6.63
CA ARG A 60 4.62 2.14 -7.92
C ARG A 60 5.14 1.03 -8.82
N GLY A 61 5.15 1.28 -10.13
CA GLY A 61 5.71 0.35 -11.13
C GLY A 61 5.13 -1.06 -11.00
N PHE A 62 5.99 -2.08 -11.06
CA PHE A 62 5.59 -3.48 -10.98
C PHE A 62 4.85 -3.86 -9.68
N ALA A 63 5.22 -3.25 -8.54
CA ALA A 63 4.57 -3.52 -7.27
C ALA A 63 3.09 -3.11 -7.30
N ARG A 64 2.73 -2.05 -8.02
CA ARG A 64 1.33 -1.62 -8.17
C ARG A 64 0.49 -2.71 -8.83
N THR A 65 0.92 -3.18 -9.99
CA THR A 65 0.19 -4.20 -10.76
C THR A 65 0.11 -5.52 -9.99
N ALA A 66 1.18 -5.92 -9.31
CA ALA A 66 1.21 -7.14 -8.50
C ALA A 66 0.18 -7.08 -7.36
N ILE A 67 0.15 -5.99 -6.61
CA ILE A 67 -0.77 -5.82 -5.47
C ILE A 67 -2.21 -5.65 -5.96
N GLU A 68 -2.45 -4.88 -7.01
CA GLU A 68 -3.79 -4.74 -7.59
C GLU A 68 -4.36 -6.09 -8.05
N LYS A 69 -3.51 -6.98 -8.60
CA LYS A 69 -3.91 -8.34 -8.95
C LYS A 69 -4.20 -9.18 -7.71
N ALA A 70 -3.35 -9.10 -6.69
CA ALA A 70 -3.50 -9.87 -5.46
C ALA A 70 -4.79 -9.54 -4.68
N ILE A 71 -5.21 -8.27 -4.64
CA ILE A 71 -6.40 -7.84 -3.87
C ILE A 71 -7.72 -7.88 -4.66
N ARG A 72 -7.65 -8.14 -5.98
CA ARG A 72 -8.82 -8.29 -6.86
C ARG A 72 -9.35 -9.73 -6.85
N ALA A 73 -8.49 -10.71 -6.63
CA ALA A 73 -8.86 -12.11 -6.45
C ALA A 73 -9.66 -12.29 -5.15
#